data_AF-A0AB32WY15-F1
#
_entry.id   AF-A0AB32WY15-F1
#
_cell.length_a   1.000
_cell.length_b   1.000
_cell.length_c   1.000
_cell.angle_alpha   90.00
_cell.angle_beta   90.00
_cell.angle_gamma   90.00
#
_symmetry.space_group_name_H-M   'P 1'
#
loop_
_entity.id
_entity.type
_entity.pdbx_description
1 polymer ?
#
loop_
_entity_poly.entity_id
_entity_poly.type
_entity_poly.pdbx_seq_one_letter_code
_entity_poly.pdbx_strand_id
1 'polypeptide(L)'
;MSFVGEACLSTFFKALFAKLGSSESLHFATKKQVCKELRKWEKILKNIQAVLDDAEEKQMKDRHVKIWLVELQDLAYDVDDILDEFATEALGTKLMQERQANRSKVWKIIHTLITIFNPYAFLFNYKMMSKIKAITVRLQDFVTQKSDLHLRKNDVGRPKRMIERPLTTSLVNEALVYGREEDKKAIIDLLLMNDSSDGKVTMIPIVGIGGIGKTTLVQLVHNDNSIKDHFNIKAWVCVSEDFDVIKITKTILQSITTEPCNELNHLNLLQVKLKEELCEKNFLLVLDDI
;
A
#
# COMPACT_ATOMS: atom_id res chain seq x y z
N MET A 1 -9.53 17.65 -2.68
CA MET A 1 -9.97 16.32 -3.17
C MET A 1 -8.90 15.32 -2.79
N SER A 2 -9.28 14.34 -1.98
CA SER A 2 -8.37 13.46 -1.25
C SER A 2 -7.64 12.48 -2.16
N PHE A 3 -6.34 12.67 -2.34
CA PHE A 3 -5.40 11.60 -2.67
C PHE A 3 -4.94 10.96 -1.35
N VAL A 4 -5.89 10.39 -0.59
CA VAL A 4 -5.54 9.39 0.43
C VAL A 4 -4.87 8.28 -0.36
N GLY A 5 -3.74 7.76 0.15
CA GLY A 5 -3.07 6.59 -0.40
C GLY A 5 -4.11 5.51 -0.63
N GLU A 6 -4.57 5.41 -1.87
CA GLU A 6 -5.51 4.40 -2.31
C GLU A 6 -4.70 3.13 -2.13
N ALA A 7 -5.04 2.33 -1.11
CA ALA A 7 -4.60 0.96 -1.10
C ALA A 7 -5.03 0.42 -2.46
N CYS A 8 -4.06 0.16 -3.35
CA CYS A 8 -4.37 -0.28 -4.71
C CYS A 8 -5.40 -1.40 -4.60
N LEU A 9 -6.45 -1.37 -5.42
CA LEU A 9 -7.52 -2.37 -5.35
C LEU A 9 -6.92 -3.79 -5.44
N SER A 10 -5.78 -3.94 -6.12
CA SER A 10 -4.94 -5.14 -6.10
C SER A 10 -4.51 -5.63 -4.70
N THR A 11 -4.17 -4.73 -3.76
CA THR A 11 -3.84 -5.05 -2.36
C THR A 11 -5.07 -5.47 -1.55
N PHE A 12 -6.21 -4.78 -1.74
CA PHE A 12 -7.48 -5.17 -1.13
C PHE A 12 -7.91 -6.56 -1.60
N PHE A 13 -7.77 -6.85 -2.90
CA PHE A 13 -8.05 -8.18 -3.45
C PHE A 13 -7.17 -9.27 -2.82
N LYS A 14 -5.89 -9.00 -2.53
CA LYS A 14 -5.04 -9.94 -1.79
C LYS A 14 -5.60 -10.25 -0.39
N ALA A 15 -6.09 -9.23 0.32
CA ALA A 15 -6.74 -9.41 1.62
C ALA A 15 -8.03 -10.24 1.50
N LEU A 16 -8.86 -9.97 0.48
CA LEU A 16 -10.05 -10.78 0.17
C LEU A 16 -9.71 -12.24 -0.12
N PHE A 17 -8.65 -12.52 -0.91
CA PHE A 17 -8.20 -13.89 -1.16
C PHE A 17 -7.70 -14.57 0.11
N ALA A 18 -6.98 -13.83 0.97
CA ALA A 18 -6.57 -14.35 2.26
C ALA A 18 -7.79 -14.73 3.11
N LYS A 19 -8.84 -13.89 3.16
CA LYS A 19 -10.09 -14.15 3.88
C LYS A 19 -10.90 -15.31 3.30
N LEU A 20 -10.94 -15.43 1.96
CA LEU A 20 -11.54 -16.58 1.26
C LEU A 20 -10.76 -17.88 1.50
N GLY A 21 -9.44 -17.80 1.64
CA GLY A 21 -8.52 -18.93 1.80
C GLY A 21 -8.28 -19.37 3.24
N SER A 22 -8.31 -18.43 4.21
CA SER A 22 -8.11 -18.66 5.66
C SER A 22 -9.31 -19.34 6.32
N SER A 23 -10.18 -19.92 5.50
CA SER A 23 -11.44 -20.48 5.89
C SER A 23 -11.30 -21.88 6.51
N GLU A 24 -10.43 -22.01 7.51
CA GLU A 24 -10.61 -22.98 8.60
C GLU A 24 -11.95 -22.75 9.34
N SER A 25 -12.65 -21.64 9.07
CA SER A 25 -14.04 -21.34 9.43
C SER A 25 -15.12 -22.02 8.57
N LEU A 26 -14.80 -22.63 7.42
CA LEU A 26 -15.76 -23.42 6.61
C LEU A 26 -16.03 -24.82 7.19
N HIS A 27 -15.44 -25.15 8.34
CA HIS A 27 -15.73 -26.39 9.07
C HIS A 27 -17.16 -26.45 9.63
N PHE A 28 -17.89 -25.35 9.56
CA PHE A 28 -19.30 -25.28 9.92
C PHE A 28 -20.15 -25.41 8.67
N ALA A 29 -20.68 -26.62 8.44
CA ALA A 29 -21.99 -26.94 7.86
C ALA A 29 -22.71 -25.87 7.01
N THR A 30 -22.01 -25.13 6.15
CA THR A 30 -22.62 -24.32 5.12
C THR A 30 -22.96 -25.31 4.03
N LYS A 31 -24.25 -25.42 3.69
CA LYS A 31 -24.75 -26.36 2.67
C LYS A 31 -23.76 -26.36 1.50
N LYS A 32 -23.39 -27.54 0.97
CA LYS A 32 -22.50 -27.78 -0.19
C LYS A 32 -22.62 -26.71 -1.30
N GLN A 33 -23.81 -26.12 -1.46
CA GLN A 33 -24.10 -25.00 -2.32
C GLN A 33 -23.34 -23.69 -2.00
N VAL A 34 -23.24 -23.24 -0.75
CA VAL A 34 -22.54 -21.98 -0.39
C VAL A 34 -21.05 -22.09 -0.71
N CYS A 35 -20.40 -23.20 -0.32
CA CYS A 35 -19.00 -23.44 -0.66
C CYS A 35 -18.76 -23.46 -2.18
N LYS A 36 -19.73 -23.98 -2.95
CA LYS A 36 -19.67 -23.97 -4.41
C LYS A 36 -19.70 -22.54 -4.97
N GLU A 37 -20.53 -21.66 -4.42
CA GLU A 37 -20.59 -20.26 -4.83
C GLU A 37 -19.34 -19.47 -4.41
N LEU A 38 -18.80 -19.67 -3.20
CA LEU A 38 -17.56 -19.00 -2.78
C LEU A 38 -16.36 -19.40 -3.66
N ARG A 39 -16.24 -20.68 -4.02
CA ARG A 39 -15.25 -21.13 -5.02
C ARG A 39 -15.47 -20.52 -6.40
N LYS A 40 -16.72 -20.19 -6.75
CA LYS A 40 -17.03 -19.47 -8.00
C LYS A 40 -16.54 -18.02 -7.91
N TRP A 41 -16.75 -17.36 -6.78
CA TRP A 41 -16.20 -16.01 -6.54
C TRP A 41 -14.69 -15.97 -6.64
N GLU A 42 -14.00 -16.91 -6.00
CA GLU A 42 -12.54 -16.98 -6.07
C GLU A 42 -12.04 -17.00 -7.53
N LYS A 43 -12.70 -17.78 -8.40
CA LYS A 43 -12.36 -17.83 -9.84
C LYS A 43 -12.65 -16.52 -10.56
N ILE A 44 -13.77 -15.87 -10.27
CA ILE A 44 -14.14 -14.60 -10.90
C ILE A 44 -13.19 -13.49 -10.44
N LEU A 45 -12.96 -13.37 -9.14
CA LEU A 45 -12.05 -12.39 -8.55
C LEU A 45 -10.64 -12.55 -9.11
N LYS A 46 -10.14 -13.79 -9.32
CA LYS A 46 -8.84 -14.02 -9.98
C LYS A 46 -8.80 -13.48 -11.42
N ASN A 47 -9.89 -13.63 -12.16
CA ASN A 47 -9.99 -13.11 -13.53
C ASN A 47 -10.00 -11.57 -13.57
N ILE A 48 -10.64 -10.95 -12.57
CA ILE A 48 -10.64 -9.49 -12.38
C ILE A 48 -9.24 -9.02 -11.93
N GLN A 49 -8.63 -9.66 -10.94
CA GLN A 49 -7.30 -9.33 -10.44
C GLN A 49 -6.25 -9.32 -11.56
N ALA A 50 -6.35 -10.25 -12.51
CA ALA A 50 -5.43 -10.34 -13.64
C ALA A 50 -5.37 -9.08 -14.53
N VAL A 51 -6.35 -8.18 -14.43
CA VAL A 51 -6.40 -6.92 -15.20
C VAL A 51 -6.36 -5.66 -14.35
N LEU A 52 -6.27 -5.79 -13.02
CA LEU A 52 -6.34 -4.63 -12.13
C LEU A 52 -5.20 -3.65 -12.38
N ASP A 53 -3.96 -4.13 -12.60
CA ASP A 53 -2.85 -3.20 -12.84
C ASP A 53 -3.01 -2.40 -14.15
N ASP A 54 -3.52 -3.03 -15.23
CA ASP A 54 -3.82 -2.32 -16.49
C ASP A 54 -4.97 -1.30 -16.30
N ALA A 55 -5.98 -1.65 -15.51
CA ALA A 55 -7.07 -0.75 -15.18
C ALA A 55 -6.61 0.44 -14.33
N GLU A 56 -5.79 0.18 -13.30
CA GLU A 56 -5.20 1.19 -12.42
C GLU A 56 -4.28 2.16 -13.20
N GLU A 57 -3.56 1.69 -14.23
CA GLU A 57 -2.79 2.55 -15.13
C GLU A 57 -3.73 3.39 -16.03
N LYS A 58 -4.77 2.77 -16.60
CA LYS A 58 -5.67 3.42 -17.57
C LYS A 58 -6.64 4.43 -16.96
N GLN A 59 -7.02 4.29 -15.69
CA GLN A 59 -7.99 5.22 -15.04
C GLN A 59 -7.55 6.69 -15.05
N MET A 60 -6.25 6.96 -15.19
CA MET A 60 -5.71 8.32 -15.30
C MET A 60 -6.10 9.01 -16.62
N LYS A 61 -6.46 8.23 -17.66
CA LYS A 61 -6.75 8.73 -19.00
C LYS A 61 -8.14 8.35 -19.51
N ASP A 62 -8.71 7.26 -18.98
CA ASP A 62 -10.03 6.76 -19.38
C ASP A 62 -11.02 6.81 -18.22
N ARG A 63 -12.05 7.66 -18.38
CA ARG A 63 -13.12 7.84 -17.40
C ARG A 63 -13.97 6.58 -17.21
N HIS A 64 -14.17 5.76 -18.24
CA HIS A 64 -14.95 4.53 -18.13
C HIS A 64 -14.23 3.50 -17.28
N VAL A 65 -12.91 3.37 -17.46
CA VAL A 65 -12.06 2.52 -16.61
C VAL A 65 -12.06 3.00 -15.17
N LYS A 66 -12.03 4.33 -14.94
CA LYS A 66 -12.15 4.90 -13.60
C LYS A 66 -13.49 4.54 -12.93
N ILE A 67 -14.61 4.71 -13.64
CA ILE A 67 -15.93 4.34 -13.12
C ILE A 67 -15.98 2.84 -12.80
N TRP A 68 -15.46 2.01 -13.70
CA TRP A 68 -15.38 0.57 -13.50
C TRP A 68 -14.58 0.18 -12.24
N LEU A 69 -13.46 0.84 -11.95
CA LEU A 69 -12.68 0.60 -10.73
C LEU A 69 -13.43 1.01 -9.46
N VAL A 70 -14.13 2.16 -9.48
CA VAL A 70 -14.93 2.63 -8.33
C VAL A 70 -16.07 1.66 -8.04
N GLU A 71 -16.83 1.27 -9.05
CA GLU A 71 -17.93 0.31 -8.86
C GLU A 71 -17.43 -1.08 -8.45
N LEU A 72 -16.23 -1.47 -8.91
CA LEU A 72 -15.58 -2.71 -8.49
C LEU A 72 -15.15 -2.64 -7.03
N GLN A 73 -14.67 -1.49 -6.56
CA GLN A 73 -14.33 -1.26 -5.16
C GLN A 73 -15.57 -1.40 -4.26
N ASP A 74 -16.69 -0.78 -4.65
CA ASP A 74 -17.96 -0.91 -3.92
C ASP A 74 -18.40 -2.38 -3.84
N LEU A 75 -18.33 -3.11 -4.95
CA LEU A 75 -18.64 -4.55 -4.98
C LEU A 75 -17.68 -5.37 -4.11
N ALA A 76 -16.42 -4.98 -4.03
CA ALA A 76 -15.43 -5.66 -3.21
C ALA A 76 -15.71 -5.49 -1.71
N TYR A 77 -16.21 -4.33 -1.28
CA TYR A 77 -16.74 -4.14 0.08
C TYR A 77 -17.97 -5.01 0.35
N ASP A 78 -18.91 -5.10 -0.60
CA ASP A 78 -20.07 -6.00 -0.46
C ASP A 78 -19.65 -7.47 -0.28
N VAL A 79 -18.58 -7.91 -0.97
CA VAL A 79 -18.00 -9.24 -0.80
C VAL A 79 -17.40 -9.39 0.60
N ASP A 80 -16.62 -8.41 1.05
CA ASP A 80 -15.96 -8.42 2.36
C ASP A 80 -16.95 -8.51 3.52
N ASP A 81 -18.04 -7.73 3.43
CA ASP A 81 -19.17 -7.72 4.36
C ASP A 81 -19.81 -9.10 4.49
N ILE A 82 -20.02 -9.80 3.37
CA ILE A 82 -20.57 -11.17 3.40
C ILE A 82 -19.58 -12.13 4.06
N LEU A 83 -18.29 -12.00 3.77
CA LEU A 83 -17.27 -12.85 4.42
C LEU A 83 -17.20 -12.58 5.93
N ASP A 84 -17.38 -11.34 6.39
CA ASP A 84 -17.48 -11.01 7.82
C ASP A 84 -18.75 -11.54 8.47
N GLU A 85 -19.90 -11.50 7.78
CA GLU A 85 -21.15 -12.08 8.29
C GLU A 85 -20.99 -13.60 8.49
N PHE A 86 -20.27 -14.30 7.59
CA PHE A 86 -19.91 -15.71 7.77
C PHE A 86 -18.90 -15.94 8.92
N ALA A 87 -17.86 -15.11 9.02
CA ALA A 87 -16.87 -15.22 10.09
C ALA A 87 -17.51 -15.02 11.47
N THR A 88 -18.42 -14.04 11.58
CA THR A 88 -19.18 -13.74 12.79
C THR A 88 -20.07 -14.90 13.22
N GLU A 89 -20.81 -15.50 12.28
CA GLU A 89 -21.67 -16.66 12.55
C GLU A 89 -20.83 -17.88 13.00
N ALA A 90 -19.67 -18.10 12.38
CA ALA A 90 -18.76 -19.18 12.75
C ALA A 90 -18.22 -19.01 14.18
N LEU A 91 -17.86 -17.79 14.58
CA LEU A 91 -17.45 -17.48 15.95
C LEU A 91 -18.59 -17.66 16.95
N GLY A 92 -19.80 -17.18 16.63
CA GLY A 92 -20.99 -17.36 17.46
C GLY A 92 -21.30 -18.83 17.71
N THR A 93 -21.19 -19.66 16.66
CA THR A 93 -21.41 -21.11 16.77
C THR A 93 -20.34 -21.79 17.63
N LYS A 94 -19.06 -21.44 17.48
CA LYS A 94 -17.96 -21.96 18.34
C LYS A 94 -18.22 -21.64 19.81
N LEU A 95 -18.55 -20.38 20.13
CA LEU A 95 -18.84 -19.96 21.51
C LEU A 95 -20.04 -20.71 22.10
N MET A 96 -21.08 -20.99 21.30
CA MET A 96 -22.21 -21.80 21.73
C MET A 96 -21.80 -23.25 22.02
N GLN A 97 -20.96 -23.86 21.17
CA GLN A 97 -20.46 -25.23 21.36
C GLN A 97 -19.56 -25.37 22.59
N GLU A 98 -18.67 -24.39 22.82
CA GLU A 98 -17.81 -24.35 24.01
C GLU A 98 -18.61 -24.20 25.31
N ARG A 99 -19.66 -23.35 25.32
CA ARG A 99 -20.60 -23.24 26.45
C ARG A 99 -21.38 -24.55 26.68
N GLN A 100 -21.58 -25.35 25.64
CA GLN A 100 -22.39 -26.57 25.64
C GLN A 100 -21.63 -27.82 26.11
N ALA A 101 -20.30 -27.83 26.03
CA ALA A 101 -19.45 -28.88 26.58
C ALA A 101 -19.67 -29.08 28.11
N ASN A 102 -20.23 -28.07 28.79
CA ASN A 102 -20.47 -28.01 30.24
C ASN A 102 -21.91 -28.34 30.70
N ARG A 103 -22.83 -28.84 29.84
CA ARG A 103 -24.25 -29.11 30.21
C ARG A 103 -24.69 -30.59 30.17
N SER A 104 -25.71 -30.91 30.96
CA SER A 104 -26.21 -32.27 31.23
C SER A 104 -26.77 -33.03 30.00
N LYS A 105 -26.79 -34.37 30.07
CA LYS A 105 -27.15 -35.29 28.97
C LYS A 105 -28.57 -35.11 28.41
N VAL A 106 -29.54 -34.71 29.23
CA VAL A 106 -30.95 -34.51 28.80
C VAL A 106 -31.12 -33.25 27.96
N TRP A 107 -30.37 -32.19 28.30
CA TRP A 107 -30.39 -30.94 27.53
C TRP A 107 -29.75 -31.12 26.14
N LYS A 108 -28.79 -32.03 26.01
CA LYS A 108 -28.18 -32.39 24.72
C LYS A 108 -29.22 -32.96 23.74
N ILE A 109 -30.14 -33.81 24.19
CA ILE A 109 -31.14 -34.47 23.34
C ILE A 109 -32.22 -33.49 22.86
N ILE A 110 -32.73 -32.64 23.76
CA ILE A 110 -33.71 -31.59 23.41
C ILE A 110 -33.09 -30.62 22.39
N HIS A 111 -31.80 -30.30 22.56
CA HIS A 111 -31.11 -29.44 21.60
C HIS A 111 -30.82 -30.11 20.27
N THR A 112 -30.54 -31.43 20.21
CA THR A 112 -30.34 -32.17 18.94
C THR A 112 -31.55 -32.02 18.00
N LEU A 113 -32.76 -32.02 18.55
CA LEU A 113 -33.98 -31.79 17.77
C LEU A 113 -34.10 -30.33 17.30
N ILE A 114 -33.63 -29.37 18.11
CA ILE A 114 -33.57 -27.93 17.77
C ILE A 114 -32.44 -27.64 16.76
N THR A 115 -31.34 -28.39 16.74
CA THR A 115 -30.28 -28.26 15.72
C THR A 115 -30.71 -28.85 14.38
N ILE A 116 -31.50 -29.92 14.36
CA ILE A 116 -32.08 -30.49 13.12
C ILE A 116 -33.10 -29.52 12.51
N PHE A 117 -33.87 -28.82 13.34
CA PHE A 117 -34.83 -27.79 12.95
C PHE A 117 -34.36 -26.38 13.36
N ASN A 118 -33.09 -26.03 13.18
CA ASN A 118 -32.62 -24.69 13.57
C ASN A 118 -33.17 -23.65 12.57
N PRO A 119 -34.26 -22.93 12.90
CA PRO A 119 -34.92 -22.04 11.95
C PRO A 119 -34.02 -20.85 11.67
N TYR A 120 -33.20 -20.44 12.65
CA TYR A 120 -32.23 -19.36 12.54
C TYR A 120 -31.12 -19.72 11.54
N ALA A 121 -30.52 -20.91 11.65
CA ALA A 121 -29.50 -21.34 10.69
C ALA A 121 -30.07 -21.51 9.27
N PHE A 122 -31.31 -22.01 9.14
CA PHE A 122 -31.98 -22.09 7.84
C PHE A 122 -32.27 -20.72 7.24
N LEU A 123 -32.82 -19.79 8.03
CA LEU A 123 -33.15 -18.43 7.62
C LEU A 123 -31.89 -17.62 7.28
N PHE A 124 -30.83 -17.76 8.09
CA PHE A 124 -29.51 -17.20 7.83
C PHE A 124 -28.95 -17.70 6.50
N ASN A 125 -28.92 -19.02 6.28
CA ASN A 125 -28.45 -19.60 5.02
C ASN A 125 -29.28 -19.16 3.81
N TYR A 126 -30.60 -19.02 3.95
CA TYR A 126 -31.46 -18.53 2.87
C TYR A 126 -31.16 -17.07 2.52
N LYS A 127 -31.07 -16.19 3.54
CA LYS A 127 -30.69 -14.77 3.41
C LYS A 127 -29.28 -14.63 2.81
N MET A 128 -28.34 -15.45 3.24
CA MET A 128 -26.97 -15.42 2.71
C MET A 128 -26.94 -15.90 1.26
N MET A 129 -27.71 -16.93 0.91
CA MET A 129 -27.77 -17.43 -0.47
C MET A 129 -28.34 -16.39 -1.44
N SER A 130 -29.34 -15.59 -1.04
CA SER A 130 -29.86 -14.52 -1.89
C SER A 130 -28.82 -13.41 -2.10
N LYS A 131 -28.14 -12.96 -1.03
CA LYS A 131 -27.03 -12.02 -1.12
C LYS A 131 -25.89 -12.55 -2.00
N ILE A 132 -25.51 -13.81 -1.81
CA ILE A 132 -24.47 -14.47 -2.60
C ILE A 132 -24.82 -14.46 -4.09
N LYS A 133 -26.05 -14.83 -4.43
CA LYS A 133 -26.51 -14.81 -5.83
C LYS A 133 -26.48 -13.42 -6.44
N ALA A 134 -26.90 -12.39 -5.69
CA ALA A 134 -26.88 -11.00 -6.15
C ALA A 134 -25.45 -10.53 -6.45
N ILE A 135 -24.51 -10.79 -5.54
CA ILE A 135 -23.08 -10.49 -5.75
C ILE A 135 -22.51 -11.31 -6.91
N THR A 136 -22.86 -12.60 -7.03
CA THR A 136 -22.41 -13.44 -8.15
C THR A 136 -22.81 -12.85 -9.50
N VAL A 137 -24.02 -12.31 -9.64
CA VAL A 137 -24.48 -11.67 -10.87
C VAL A 137 -23.67 -10.41 -11.17
N ARG A 138 -23.46 -9.54 -10.16
CA ARG A 138 -22.64 -8.34 -10.31
C ARG A 138 -21.19 -8.68 -10.68
N LEU A 139 -20.56 -9.63 -9.99
CA LEU A 139 -19.21 -10.10 -10.32
C LEU A 139 -19.10 -10.62 -11.76
N GLN A 140 -20.13 -11.30 -12.26
CA GLN A 140 -20.16 -11.76 -13.66
C GLN A 140 -20.27 -10.59 -14.63
N ASP A 141 -21.05 -9.56 -14.29
CA ASP A 141 -21.18 -8.34 -15.10
C ASP A 141 -19.83 -7.60 -15.24
N PHE A 142 -19.03 -7.54 -14.17
CA PHE A 142 -17.67 -6.99 -14.23
C PHE A 142 -16.75 -7.77 -15.19
N VAL A 143 -16.91 -9.09 -15.27
CA VAL A 143 -16.12 -9.92 -16.20
C VAL A 143 -16.53 -9.65 -17.66
N THR A 144 -17.80 -9.37 -17.92
CA THR A 144 -18.27 -8.98 -19.26
C THR A 144 -17.79 -7.58 -19.62
N GLN A 145 -18.04 -6.57 -18.77
CA GLN A 145 -17.62 -5.18 -19.02
C GLN A 145 -16.11 -5.03 -19.22
N LYS A 146 -15.32 -5.82 -18.50
CA LYS A 146 -13.85 -5.91 -18.69
C LYS A 146 -13.46 -6.13 -20.15
N SER A 147 -14.23 -6.93 -20.90
CA SER A 147 -13.95 -7.24 -22.31
C SER A 147 -14.19 -6.01 -23.20
N ASP A 148 -15.24 -5.25 -22.89
CA ASP A 148 -15.62 -4.03 -23.61
C ASP A 148 -14.63 -2.87 -23.34
N LEU A 149 -14.03 -2.83 -22.15
CA LEU A 149 -13.00 -1.86 -21.76
C LEU A 149 -11.60 -2.19 -22.32
N HIS A 150 -11.47 -3.27 -23.09
CA HIS A 150 -10.20 -3.73 -23.66
C HIS A 150 -9.07 -3.85 -22.62
N LEU A 151 -9.41 -4.24 -21.39
CA LEU A 151 -8.47 -4.42 -20.30
C LEU A 151 -7.62 -5.66 -20.55
N ARG A 152 -6.30 -5.48 -20.54
CA ARG A 152 -5.35 -6.55 -20.87
C ARG A 152 -4.92 -7.25 -19.60
N LYS A 153 -4.82 -8.58 -19.66
CA LYS A 153 -4.18 -9.33 -18.58
C LYS A 153 -2.72 -8.94 -18.54
N ASN A 154 -2.16 -8.88 -17.34
CA ASN A 154 -0.72 -8.79 -17.18
C ASN A 154 -0.09 -10.11 -17.65
N ASP A 155 0.27 -10.18 -18.93
CA ASP A 155 1.11 -11.25 -19.44
C ASP A 155 2.53 -11.04 -18.92
N VAL A 156 3.15 -12.14 -18.51
CA VAL A 156 4.54 -12.21 -18.04
C VAL A 156 5.43 -11.64 -19.16
N GLY A 157 5.83 -10.39 -19.06
CA GLY A 157 6.62 -9.71 -20.09
C GLY A 157 6.23 -8.27 -20.39
N ARG A 158 5.11 -7.74 -19.87
CA ARG A 158 4.93 -6.28 -19.87
C ARG A 158 5.92 -5.70 -18.86
N PRO A 159 6.89 -4.87 -19.27
CA PRO A 159 7.61 -4.07 -18.30
C PRO A 159 6.52 -3.31 -17.56
N LYS A 160 6.39 -3.52 -16.25
CA LYS A 160 5.58 -2.65 -15.41
C LYS A 160 6.00 -1.26 -15.84
N ARG A 161 5.10 -0.51 -16.50
CA ARG A 161 5.28 0.92 -16.59
C ARG A 161 5.03 1.37 -15.16
N MET A 162 6.02 1.14 -14.29
CA MET A 162 6.21 1.98 -13.13
C MET A 162 6.10 3.35 -13.73
N ILE A 163 5.03 4.04 -13.39
CA ILE A 163 5.03 5.48 -13.48
C ILE A 163 6.20 5.82 -12.57
N GLU A 164 7.38 5.97 -13.18
CA GLU A 164 8.60 6.31 -12.45
C GLU A 164 8.19 7.52 -11.63
N ARG A 165 8.25 7.38 -10.30
CA ARG A 165 7.92 8.49 -9.43
C ARG A 165 8.77 9.67 -9.92
N PRO A 166 8.17 10.85 -10.12
CA PRO A 166 8.91 11.99 -10.63
C PRO A 166 10.15 12.18 -9.76
N LEU A 167 11.33 12.16 -10.38
CA LEU A 167 12.57 12.41 -9.67
C LEU A 167 12.48 13.77 -8.99
N THR A 168 12.79 13.82 -7.70
CA THR A 168 12.80 15.08 -6.96
C THR A 168 14.13 15.79 -7.14
N THR A 169 14.10 17.11 -7.06
CA THR A 169 15.29 17.97 -7.15
C THR A 169 15.33 18.90 -5.96
N SER A 170 16.48 19.51 -5.70
CA SER A 170 16.62 20.53 -4.66
C SER A 170 15.97 21.87 -5.00
N LEU A 171 15.46 22.07 -6.23
CA LEU A 171 14.94 23.36 -6.69
C LEU A 171 13.49 23.56 -6.24
N VAL A 172 13.20 24.78 -5.77
CA VAL A 172 11.85 25.19 -5.35
C VAL A 172 11.60 26.65 -5.74
N ASN A 173 10.35 26.94 -6.12
CA ASN A 173 9.89 28.32 -6.25
C ASN A 173 9.35 28.79 -4.89
N GLU A 174 10.21 29.42 -4.09
CA GLU A 174 9.88 29.85 -2.72
C GLU A 174 8.65 30.77 -2.66
N ALA A 175 8.40 31.56 -3.71
CA ALA A 175 7.26 32.47 -3.78
C ALA A 175 5.88 31.77 -3.82
N LEU A 176 5.85 30.45 -4.05
CA LEU A 176 4.62 29.66 -4.07
C LEU A 176 4.40 28.86 -2.77
N VAL A 177 5.29 29.00 -1.78
CA VAL A 177 5.21 28.28 -0.51
C VAL A 177 4.80 29.24 0.59
N TYR A 178 3.78 28.86 1.37
CA TYR A 178 3.19 29.70 2.42
C TYR A 178 3.03 28.90 3.71
N GLY A 179 3.22 29.55 4.86
CA GLY A 179 2.88 28.98 6.17
C GLY A 179 3.81 27.85 6.62
N ARG A 180 5.06 27.86 6.16
CA ARG A 180 6.10 26.87 6.47
C ARG A 180 7.32 27.48 7.17
N GLU A 181 7.23 28.73 7.57
CA GLU A 181 8.34 29.53 8.12
C GLU A 181 8.80 28.97 9.47
N GLU A 182 7.86 28.59 10.34
CA GLU A 182 8.15 27.99 11.64
C GLU A 182 8.75 26.58 11.49
N ASP A 183 8.16 25.74 10.64
CA ASP A 183 8.67 24.40 10.33
C ASP A 183 10.09 24.46 9.76
N LYS A 184 10.33 25.37 8.80
CA LYS A 184 11.64 25.60 8.18
C LYS A 184 12.67 26.00 9.25
N LYS A 185 12.31 26.97 10.10
CA LYS A 185 13.20 27.47 11.15
C LYS A 185 13.56 26.36 12.15
N ALA A 186 12.58 25.56 12.59
CA ALA A 186 12.82 24.47 13.52
C ALA A 186 13.83 23.44 12.96
N ILE A 187 13.75 23.11 11.67
CA ILE A 187 14.71 22.20 11.03
C ILE A 187 16.09 22.85 10.93
N ILE A 188 16.18 24.13 10.56
CA ILE A 188 17.45 24.86 10.51
C ILE A 188 18.12 24.89 11.89
N ASP A 189 17.37 25.19 12.94
CA ASP A 189 17.89 25.22 14.31
C ASP A 189 18.45 23.83 14.70
N LEU A 190 17.75 22.74 14.38
CA LEU A 190 18.25 21.36 14.61
C LEU A 190 19.54 21.05 13.82
N LEU A 191 19.66 21.54 12.59
CA LEU A 191 20.84 21.33 11.76
C LEU A 191 22.06 22.12 12.27
N LEU A 192 21.85 23.32 12.81
CA LEU A 192 22.92 24.22 13.26
C LEU A 192 23.29 24.05 14.74
N MET A 193 22.45 23.40 15.56
CA MET A 193 22.70 23.24 17.00
C MET A 193 23.88 22.32 17.36
N ASN A 194 24.39 21.51 16.43
CA ASN A 194 25.26 20.37 16.75
C ASN A 194 26.78 20.61 16.55
N ASP A 195 27.26 21.85 16.67
CA ASP A 195 28.70 22.18 16.68
C ASP A 195 29.49 21.61 17.90
N SER A 196 28.84 20.87 18.80
CA SER A 196 29.47 20.26 19.98
C SER A 196 30.12 18.89 19.68
N SER A 197 31.33 18.95 19.15
CA SER A 197 32.53 18.15 19.51
C SER A 197 32.52 16.61 19.64
N ASP A 198 31.45 15.86 19.37
CA ASP A 198 31.41 14.39 19.64
C ASP A 198 31.38 13.48 18.40
N GLY A 199 31.65 14.01 17.20
CA GLY A 199 31.81 13.21 15.97
C GLY A 199 30.55 12.43 15.54
N LYS A 200 29.37 12.76 16.07
CA LYS A 200 28.09 12.10 15.76
C LYS A 200 27.42 12.75 14.56
N VAL A 201 26.95 11.93 13.63
CA VAL A 201 26.13 12.35 12.49
C VAL A 201 24.72 12.67 12.97
N THR A 202 24.23 13.88 12.70
CA THR A 202 22.84 14.28 12.98
C THR A 202 21.91 13.72 11.90
N MET A 203 20.87 13.00 12.31
CA MET A 203 19.83 12.48 11.41
C MET A 203 18.48 13.09 11.78
N ILE A 204 17.80 13.70 10.80
CA ILE A 204 16.48 14.33 10.99
C ILE A 204 15.47 13.63 10.07
N PRO A 205 14.64 12.72 10.59
CA PRO A 205 13.58 12.10 9.81
C PRO A 205 12.38 13.04 9.64
N ILE A 206 11.88 13.18 8.41
CA ILE A 206 10.68 13.97 8.10
C ILE A 206 9.60 13.03 7.58
N VAL A 207 8.58 12.80 8.40
CA VAL A 207 7.53 11.82 8.15
C VAL A 207 6.17 12.52 8.07
N GLY A 208 5.33 12.04 7.18
CA GLY A 208 4.00 12.59 6.98
C GLY A 208 3.31 11.97 5.77
N ILE A 209 2.00 12.19 5.66
CA ILE A 209 1.18 11.66 4.57
C ILE A 209 1.69 12.14 3.19
N GLY A 210 1.32 11.41 2.14
CA GLY A 210 1.63 11.80 0.76
C GLY A 210 1.04 13.17 0.41
N GLY A 211 1.76 13.95 -0.39
CA GLY A 211 1.27 15.26 -0.85
C GLY A 211 1.25 16.39 0.19
N ILE A 212 1.65 16.14 1.45
CA ILE A 212 1.64 17.18 2.50
C ILE A 212 2.72 18.26 2.32
N GLY A 213 3.64 18.08 1.38
CA GLY A 213 4.72 19.03 1.08
C GLY A 213 6.03 18.79 1.82
N LYS A 214 6.34 17.53 2.21
CA LYS A 214 7.62 17.16 2.86
C LYS A 214 8.83 17.59 2.03
N THR A 215 8.90 17.12 0.80
CA THR A 215 9.94 17.47 -0.17
C THR A 215 10.06 18.99 -0.32
N THR A 216 8.94 19.70 -0.44
CA THR A 216 8.91 21.17 -0.55
C THR A 216 9.50 21.86 0.67
N LEU A 217 9.17 21.41 1.88
CA LEU A 217 9.74 21.94 3.11
C LEU A 217 11.27 21.73 3.16
N VAL A 218 11.74 20.54 2.78
CA VAL A 218 13.18 20.24 2.76
C VAL A 218 13.91 21.05 1.69
N GLN A 219 13.30 21.31 0.53
CA GLN A 219 13.86 22.21 -0.48
C GLN A 219 14.05 23.64 0.07
N LEU A 220 13.08 24.16 0.85
CA LEU A 220 13.20 25.47 1.49
C LEU A 220 14.35 25.53 2.50
N VAL A 221 14.54 24.46 3.28
CA VAL A 221 15.66 24.35 4.23
C VAL A 221 16.99 24.25 3.48
N HIS A 222 17.08 23.35 2.51
CA HIS A 222 18.29 23.12 1.72
C HIS A 222 18.80 24.39 1.02
N ASN A 223 17.90 25.26 0.57
CA ASN A 223 18.22 26.49 -0.16
C ASN A 223 18.38 27.72 0.74
N ASP A 224 18.18 27.59 2.05
CA ASP A 224 18.38 28.68 3.00
C ASP A 224 19.84 29.15 3.02
N ASN A 225 20.05 30.46 3.19
CA ASN A 225 21.39 31.04 3.22
C ASN A 225 22.20 30.55 4.42
N SER A 226 21.57 30.40 5.59
CA SER A 226 22.24 29.91 6.81
C SER A 226 22.79 28.50 6.61
N ILE A 227 22.06 27.66 5.85
CA ILE A 227 22.46 26.30 5.50
C ILE A 227 23.56 26.31 4.43
N LYS A 228 23.46 27.19 3.43
CA LYS A 228 24.51 27.36 2.41
C LYS A 228 25.84 27.80 3.01
N ASP A 229 25.80 28.67 4.02
CA ASP A 229 26.99 29.22 4.64
C ASP A 229 27.65 28.23 5.62
N HIS A 230 26.85 27.37 6.26
CA HIS A 230 27.34 26.40 7.26
C HIS A 230 27.86 25.08 6.65
N PHE A 231 27.24 24.57 5.58
CA PHE A 231 27.61 23.29 4.97
C PHE A 231 28.37 23.49 3.67
N ASN A 232 29.64 23.07 3.64
CA ASN A 232 30.50 23.15 2.45
C ASN A 232 30.02 22.24 1.32
N ILE A 233 29.45 21.09 1.69
CA ILE A 233 28.95 20.09 0.74
C ILE A 233 27.46 19.91 0.98
N LYS A 234 26.68 19.91 -0.10
CA LYS A 234 25.27 19.56 -0.07
C LYS A 234 24.95 18.60 -1.20
N ALA A 235 24.30 17.49 -0.86
CA ALA A 235 23.86 16.49 -1.83
C ALA A 235 22.37 16.23 -1.65
N TRP A 236 21.66 16.13 -2.78
CA TRP A 236 20.24 15.78 -2.82
C TRP A 236 20.07 14.53 -3.66
N VAL A 237 19.53 13.47 -3.06
CA VAL A 237 19.32 12.20 -3.75
C VAL A 237 17.89 11.72 -3.53
N CYS A 238 17.15 11.58 -4.62
CA CYS A 238 15.87 10.89 -4.63
C CYS A 238 16.13 9.38 -4.61
N VAL A 239 15.65 8.69 -3.57
CA VAL A 239 15.73 7.24 -3.45
C VAL A 239 14.51 6.65 -4.16
N SER A 240 14.73 6.00 -5.30
CA SER A 240 13.65 5.32 -6.04
C SER A 240 13.24 4.01 -5.36
N GLU A 241 12.03 3.51 -5.67
CA GLU A 241 11.55 2.18 -5.22
C GLU A 241 12.53 1.05 -5.59
N ASP A 242 13.21 1.17 -6.73
CA ASP A 242 14.35 0.32 -7.09
C ASP A 242 15.58 0.74 -6.29
N PHE A 243 15.68 0.22 -5.06
CA PHE A 243 16.79 0.50 -4.15
C PHE A 243 18.09 -0.18 -4.64
N ASP A 244 19.00 0.63 -5.19
CA ASP A 244 20.33 0.19 -5.61
C ASP A 244 21.40 1.06 -4.92
N VAL A 245 22.12 0.45 -3.96
CA VAL A 245 23.17 1.11 -3.17
C VAL A 245 24.29 1.66 -4.05
N ILE A 246 24.66 0.97 -5.14
CA ILE A 246 25.73 1.41 -6.04
C ILE A 246 25.25 2.66 -6.79
N LYS A 247 24.02 2.63 -7.32
CA LYS A 247 23.42 3.76 -8.02
C LYS A 247 23.28 4.98 -7.10
N ILE A 248 22.76 4.78 -5.89
CA ILE A 248 22.61 5.85 -4.88
C ILE A 248 23.98 6.45 -4.54
N THR A 249 24.98 5.61 -4.24
CA THR A 249 26.35 6.09 -3.90
C THR A 249 26.96 6.89 -5.06
N LYS A 250 26.76 6.46 -6.31
CA LYS A 250 27.18 7.23 -7.49
C LYS A 250 26.48 8.59 -7.58
N THR A 251 25.17 8.64 -7.37
CA THR A 251 24.40 9.89 -7.41
C THR A 251 24.83 10.86 -6.33
N ILE A 252 25.09 10.37 -5.11
CA ILE A 252 25.68 11.18 -4.03
C ILE A 252 27.02 11.75 -4.49
N LEU A 253 27.93 10.89 -4.97
CA LEU A 253 29.27 11.31 -5.36
C LEU A 253 29.24 12.33 -6.52
N GLN A 254 28.41 12.11 -7.53
CA GLN A 254 28.19 13.05 -8.64
C GLN A 254 27.64 14.40 -8.16
N SER A 255 26.79 14.40 -7.13
CA SER A 255 26.27 15.64 -6.53
C SER A 255 27.34 16.43 -5.79
N ILE A 256 28.36 15.74 -5.25
CA ILE A 256 29.45 16.34 -4.47
C ILE A 256 30.58 16.82 -5.38
N THR A 257 31.04 15.97 -6.31
CA THR A 257 32.21 16.25 -7.15
C THR A 257 31.86 16.99 -8.43
N THR A 258 30.58 16.99 -8.85
CA THR A 258 30.13 17.51 -10.14
C THR A 258 30.74 16.80 -11.36
N GLU A 259 31.44 15.67 -11.13
CA GLU A 259 32.12 14.88 -12.16
C GLU A 259 31.38 13.57 -12.47
N PRO A 260 31.39 13.11 -13.74
CA PRO A 260 30.75 11.86 -14.11
C PRO A 260 31.49 10.64 -13.53
N CYS A 261 30.83 9.90 -12.64
CA CYS A 261 31.34 8.66 -12.04
C CYS A 261 31.03 7.41 -12.89
N ASN A 262 31.52 7.39 -14.15
CA ASN A 262 31.15 6.34 -15.12
C ASN A 262 31.99 5.05 -15.00
N GLU A 263 33.18 5.11 -14.40
CA GLU A 263 34.15 4.00 -14.44
C GLU A 263 34.14 3.12 -13.17
N LEU A 264 33.52 3.56 -12.08
CA LEU A 264 33.55 2.88 -10.78
C LEU A 264 32.25 2.09 -10.52
N ASN A 265 32.26 0.78 -10.77
CA ASN A 265 31.12 -0.11 -10.46
C ASN A 265 31.28 -0.90 -9.15
N HIS A 266 32.44 -0.78 -8.47
CA HIS A 266 32.68 -1.47 -7.21
C HIS A 266 32.32 -0.58 -6.03
N LEU A 267 31.38 -1.05 -5.19
CA LEU A 267 30.91 -0.32 -4.01
C LEU A 267 32.06 0.13 -3.10
N ASN A 268 33.05 -0.72 -2.88
CA ASN A 268 34.21 -0.37 -2.04
C ASN A 268 34.96 0.86 -2.58
N LEU A 269 35.20 0.93 -3.88
CA LEU A 269 35.90 2.08 -4.49
C LEU A 269 35.06 3.36 -4.40
N LEU A 270 33.74 3.24 -4.60
CA LEU A 270 32.82 4.37 -4.43
C LEU A 270 32.81 4.90 -3.00
N GLN A 271 32.81 4.00 -2.00
CA GLN A 271 32.83 4.37 -0.58
C GLN A 271 34.17 4.99 -0.16
N VAL A 272 35.31 4.48 -0.66
CA VAL A 272 36.63 5.08 -0.42
C VAL A 272 36.68 6.50 -1.00
N LYS A 273 36.24 6.70 -2.25
CA LYS A 273 36.21 8.02 -2.88
C LYS A 273 35.24 8.96 -2.16
N LEU A 274 34.06 8.49 -1.77
CA LEU A 274 33.10 9.30 -1.01
C LEU A 274 33.68 9.72 0.35
N LYS A 275 34.41 8.82 1.04
CA LYS A 275 35.11 9.14 2.28
C LYS A 275 36.15 10.24 2.06
N GLU A 276 36.96 10.15 1.01
CA GLU A 276 37.96 11.17 0.67
C GLU A 276 37.31 12.54 0.41
N GLU A 277 36.20 12.56 -0.32
CA GLU A 277 35.49 13.81 -0.63
C GLU A 277 34.81 14.45 0.59
N LEU A 278 34.33 13.66 1.55
CA LEU A 278 33.62 14.15 2.74
C LEU A 278 34.54 14.39 3.94
N CYS A 279 35.77 13.89 3.91
CA CYS A 279 36.70 13.97 5.04
C CYS A 279 36.93 15.43 5.45
N GLU A 280 36.81 15.72 6.76
CA GLU A 280 37.05 17.03 7.37
C GLU A 280 36.19 18.19 6.81
N LYS A 281 35.07 17.88 6.14
CA LYS A 281 34.13 18.87 5.62
C LYS A 281 32.77 18.74 6.30
N ASN A 282 32.11 19.88 6.52
CA ASN A 282 30.71 19.88 6.95
C ASN A 282 29.83 19.60 5.74
N PHE A 283 29.00 18.56 5.82
CA PHE A 283 28.14 18.15 4.72
C PHE A 283 26.68 17.97 5.15
N LEU A 284 25.76 18.31 4.24
CA LEU A 284 24.34 18.02 4.34
C LEU A 284 23.95 17.04 3.25
N LEU A 285 23.38 15.90 3.64
CA LEU A 285 22.85 14.90 2.72
C LEU A 285 21.34 14.81 2.89
N VAL A 286 20.61 15.08 1.81
CA VAL A 286 19.16 14.86 1.73
C VAL A 286 18.91 13.57 0.96
N LEU A 287 18.26 12.60 1.62
CA LEU A 287 17.74 11.40 0.99
C LEU A 287 16.20 11.51 0.96
N ASP A 288 15.65 11.73 -0.23
CA ASP A 288 14.22 12.01 -0.42
C ASP A 288 13.47 10.78 -0.93
N ASP A 289 12.19 10.66 -0.56
CA ASP A 289 11.25 9.60 -0.95
C ASP A 289 11.66 8.16 -0.56
N ILE A 290 12.29 7.99 0.62
CA ILE A 290 12.56 6.68 1.27
C ILE A 290 11.26 5.99 1.72
#